data_AF-A0A3L7SUU3-F1
#
_entry.id   AF-A0A3L7SUU3-F1
#
_cell.length_a   1.000
_cell.length_b   1.000
_cell.length_c   1.000
_cell.angle_alpha   90.00
_cell.angle_beta   90.00
_cell.angle_gamma   90.00
#
_symmetry.space_group_name_H-M   'P 1'
#
loop_
_entity.id
_entity.type
_entity.pdbx_description
1 polymer ?
#
loop_
_entity_poly.entity_id
_entity_poly.type
_entity_poly.pdbx_seq_one_letter_code
_entity_poly.pdbx_strand_id
1 'polypeptide(L)'
;GILLIDGSWRNAGNMERSFESIPPRSLSQYKTAYPRTSKFGTDPENGLASIEALYVAYFILNRNPIGLLDHYHWKKEFLELNNFPAS
;
A
#
# COMPACT_ATOMS: atom_id res chain seq x y z
N GLY A 1 -2.05 -3.06 16.63
CA GLY A 1 -1.11 -3.46 15.56
C GLY A 1 -1.60 -2.93 14.22
N ILE A 2 -0.91 -3.23 13.12
CA ILE A 2 -1.43 -3.09 11.74
C ILE A 2 -1.53 -4.51 11.20
N LEU A 3 -2.67 -4.86 10.61
CA LEU A 3 -2.83 -6.09 9.85
C LEU A 3 -2.74 -5.74 8.36
N LEU A 4 -1.82 -6.38 7.66
CA LEU A 4 -1.68 -6.27 6.21
C LEU A 4 -1.85 -7.67 5.63
N ILE A 5 -2.80 -7.84 4.71
CA ILE A 5 -3.04 -9.11 4.03
C ILE A 5 -2.39 -9.00 2.66
N ASP A 6 -1.26 -9.69 2.48
CA ASP A 6 -0.59 -9.76 1.18
C ASP A 6 -1.14 -10.93 0.37
N GLY A 7 -1.69 -10.63 -0.80
CA GLY A 7 -2.34 -11.63 -1.64
C GLY A 7 -2.73 -11.03 -2.99
N SER A 8 -3.04 -11.90 -3.96
CA SER A 8 -3.57 -11.44 -5.23
C SER A 8 -5.00 -10.92 -5.04
N TRP A 9 -5.39 -9.90 -5.82
CA TRP A 9 -6.75 -9.35 -5.80
C TRP A 9 -7.84 -10.42 -5.98
N ARG A 10 -7.55 -11.46 -6.76
CA ARG A 10 -8.43 -12.62 -6.96
C ARG A 10 -8.74 -13.37 -5.66
N ASN A 11 -7.79 -13.44 -4.73
CA ASN A 11 -7.92 -14.19 -3.49
C ASN A 11 -8.25 -13.29 -2.28
N ALA A 12 -8.09 -11.97 -2.40
CA ALA A 12 -8.27 -11.00 -1.31
C ALA A 12 -9.63 -11.15 -0.61
N GLY A 13 -10.74 -11.20 -1.35
CA GLY A 13 -12.07 -11.31 -0.75
C GLY A 13 -12.31 -12.61 0.04
N ASN A 14 -11.63 -13.71 -0.31
CA ASN A 14 -11.71 -14.95 0.47
C ASN A 14 -10.88 -14.86 1.75
N MET A 15 -9.75 -14.15 1.72
CA MET A 15 -8.88 -13.95 2.88
C MET A 15 -9.50 -12.97 3.88
N GLU A 16 -10.16 -11.91 3.41
CA GLU A 16 -10.86 -10.92 4.24
C GLU A 16 -11.89 -11.58 5.18
N ARG A 17 -12.59 -12.63 4.74
CA ARG A 17 -13.57 -13.36 5.57
C ARG A 17 -12.99 -13.89 6.88
N SER A 18 -11.70 -14.23 6.91
CA SER A 18 -11.05 -14.73 8.13
C SER A 18 -10.77 -13.61 9.15
N PHE A 19 -10.97 -12.36 8.76
CA PHE A 19 -10.64 -11.16 9.54
C PHE A 19 -11.81 -10.17 9.62
N GLU A 20 -13.05 -10.63 9.44
CA GLU A 20 -14.27 -9.78 9.47
C GLU A 20 -14.43 -8.99 10.78
N SER A 21 -13.89 -9.49 11.89
CA SER A 21 -13.90 -8.80 13.18
C SER A 21 -12.99 -7.56 13.24
N ILE A 22 -12.14 -7.37 12.23
CA ILE A 22 -11.20 -6.25 12.14
C ILE A 22 -11.73 -5.26 11.11
N PRO A 23 -12.10 -4.02 11.52
CA PRO A 23 -12.72 -3.08 10.61
C PRO A 23 -11.71 -2.57 9.57
N PRO A 24 -12.02 -2.60 8.26
CA PRO A 24 -11.13 -2.13 7.22
C PRO A 24 -10.99 -0.59 7.26
N ARG A 25 -9.88 -0.10 6.70
CA ARG A 25 -9.62 1.34 6.47
C ARG A 25 -9.14 1.54 5.04
N SER A 26 -9.87 2.34 4.27
CA SER A 26 -9.51 2.66 2.90
C SER A 26 -8.32 3.63 2.86
N LEU A 27 -7.43 3.43 1.90
CA LEU A 27 -6.29 4.31 1.61
C LEU A 27 -6.43 5.00 0.25
N SER A 28 -7.65 5.12 -0.28
CA SER A 28 -7.94 5.59 -1.65
C SER A 28 -7.49 7.01 -1.99
N GLN A 29 -7.09 7.82 -1.00
CA GLN A 29 -6.57 9.17 -1.22
C GLN A 29 -5.11 9.19 -1.69
N TYR A 30 -4.41 8.06 -1.61
CA TYR A 30 -3.02 7.92 -2.00
C TYR A 30 -2.89 7.21 -3.34
N LYS A 31 -1.87 7.59 -4.08
CA LYS A 31 -1.57 7.07 -5.42
C LYS A 31 -0.32 6.19 -5.36
N THR A 32 -0.31 5.14 -6.16
CA THR A 32 0.85 4.26 -6.30
C THR A 32 1.85 4.85 -7.29
N ALA A 33 3.16 4.71 -7.00
CA ALA A 33 4.23 4.85 -7.99
C ALA A 33 4.90 3.50 -8.28
N TYR A 34 4.36 2.41 -7.73
CA TYR A 34 4.84 1.07 -8.02
C TYR A 34 4.70 0.77 -9.52
N PRO A 35 5.81 0.46 -10.23
CA PRO A 35 5.78 0.23 -11.67
C PRO A 35 5.12 -1.12 -11.95
N ARG A 36 3.81 -1.10 -12.14
CA ARG A 36 3.06 -2.32 -12.42
C ARG A 36 3.37 -2.84 -13.81
N THR A 37 4.00 -4.01 -13.85
CA THR A 37 4.09 -4.85 -15.04
C THR A 37 3.08 -5.99 -14.94
N SER A 38 1.78 -5.68 -14.84
CA SER A 38 0.75 -6.71 -14.75
C SER A 38 0.41 -7.24 -16.15
N LYS A 39 0.73 -8.51 -16.41
CA LYS A 39 0.40 -9.20 -17.69
C LYS A 39 -1.10 -9.39 -17.92
N PHE A 40 -1.94 -9.24 -16.89
CA PHE A 40 -3.36 -9.62 -16.94
C PHE A 40 -4.34 -8.49 -16.66
N GLY A 41 -3.89 -7.27 -16.37
CA GLY A 41 -4.76 -6.08 -16.27
C GLY A 41 -5.89 -6.17 -15.23
N THR A 42 -5.75 -7.05 -14.22
CA THR A 42 -6.77 -7.29 -13.19
C THR A 42 -6.57 -6.46 -11.93
N ASP A 43 -5.44 -5.74 -11.84
CA ASP A 43 -5.15 -4.90 -10.69
C ASP A 43 -5.90 -3.56 -10.85
N PRO A 44 -6.64 -3.08 -9.84
CA PRO A 44 -7.34 -1.79 -9.90
C PRO A 44 -6.31 -0.70 -10.15
N GLU A 45 -6.49 0.13 -11.19
CA GLU A 45 -5.49 1.10 -11.69
C GLU A 45 -4.81 1.92 -10.58
N ASN A 46 -5.49 2.15 -9.45
CA ASN A 46 -5.03 2.99 -8.33
C ASN A 46 -4.71 2.24 -7.02
N GLY A 47 -4.58 0.91 -7.04
CA GLY A 47 -4.26 0.15 -5.82
C GLY A 47 -2.79 0.29 -5.39
N LEU A 48 -2.55 0.65 -4.13
CA LEU A 48 -1.20 0.68 -3.55
C LEU A 48 -0.56 -0.72 -3.54
N ALA A 49 0.76 -0.78 -3.74
CA ALA A 49 1.53 -1.98 -3.40
C ALA A 49 1.54 -2.20 -1.87
N SER A 50 1.74 -3.44 -1.42
CA SER A 50 1.73 -3.78 0.01
C SER A 50 2.69 -2.92 0.85
N ILE A 51 3.87 -2.60 0.32
CA ILE A 51 4.84 -1.73 1.01
C ILE A 51 4.42 -0.24 1.02
N GLU A 52 3.75 0.24 -0.03
CA GLU A 52 3.19 1.61 -0.06
C GLU A 52 2.04 1.72 0.94
N ALA A 53 1.16 0.72 0.99
CA ALA A 53 0.08 0.65 1.97
C ALA A 53 0.62 0.64 3.40
N LEU A 54 1.72 -0.09 3.65
CA LEU A 54 2.39 -0.09 4.95
C LEU A 54 2.98 1.29 5.29
N TYR A 55 3.67 1.94 4.35
CA TYR A 55 4.20 3.29 4.52
C TYR A 55 3.09 4.29 4.88
N VAL A 56 2.00 4.28 4.12
CA VAL A 56 0.83 5.13 4.35
C VAL A 56 0.22 4.88 5.73
N ALA A 57 0.07 3.62 6.13
CA ALA A 57 -0.45 3.27 7.45
C ALA A 57 0.44 3.80 8.58
N TYR A 58 1.77 3.74 8.42
CA TYR A 58 2.71 4.30 9.38
C TYR A 58 2.58 5.83 9.46
N PHE A 59 2.50 6.50 8.31
CA PHE A 59 2.32 7.94 8.22
C PHE A 59 1.03 8.41 8.92
N ILE A 60 -0.13 7.81 8.61
CA ILE A 60 -1.42 8.16 9.22
C ILE A 60 -1.40 7.94 10.74
N LEU A 61 -0.72 6.88 11.20
CA LEU A 61 -0.63 6.54 12.61
C LEU A 61 0.48 7.31 13.36
N ASN A 62 1.12 8.29 12.70
CA ASN A 62 2.23 9.07 13.24
C ASN A 62 3.38 8.19 13.76
N ARG A 63 3.64 7.07 13.06
CA ARG A 63 4.77 6.16 13.29
C ARG A 63 5.87 6.47 12.30
N ASN A 64 7.12 6.21 12.70
CA ASN A 64 8.28 6.47 11.87
C ASN A 64 8.37 5.48 10.67
N PRO A 65 8.21 5.94 9.41
CA PRO A 65 8.30 5.07 8.24
C PRO A 65 9.71 5.02 7.61
N ILE A 66 10.72 5.63 8.25
CA ILE A 66 12.12 5.62 7.78
C ILE A 66 12.58 4.18 7.54
N GLY A 67 13.25 3.96 6.41
CA GLY A 67 13.74 2.64 6.02
C GLY A 67 12.77 1.80 5.18
N LEU A 68 11.46 2.04 5.26
CA LEU A 68 10.46 1.17 4.60
C LEU A 68 10.60 1.14 3.08
N LEU A 69 11.00 2.26 2.47
CA LEU A 69 11.08 2.40 1.01
C LEU A 69 12.52 2.43 0.47
N ASP A 70 13.54 2.29 1.30
CA ASP A 70 14.94 2.59 0.93
C ASP A 70 15.50 1.69 -0.17
N HIS A 71 14.95 0.50 -0.33
CA HIS A 71 15.35 -0.48 -1.35
C HIS A 71 14.48 -0.44 -2.62
N TYR A 72 13.55 0.50 -2.73
CA TYR A 72 12.63 0.62 -3.86
C TYR A 72 13.00 1.80 -4.75
N HIS A 73 13.37 1.53 -6.00
CA HIS A 73 13.84 2.55 -6.95
C HIS A 73 12.81 3.66 -7.24
N TRP A 74 11.51 3.35 -7.10
CA TRP A 74 10.40 4.28 -7.28
C TRP A 74 10.03 5.05 -6.00
N LYS A 75 10.77 4.87 -4.88
CA LYS A 75 10.54 5.59 -3.60
C LYS A 75 10.31 7.07 -3.81
N LYS A 76 11.22 7.72 -4.55
CA LYS A 76 11.18 9.17 -4.75
C LYS A 76 9.88 9.62 -5.43
N GLU A 77 9.48 8.94 -6.50
CA GLU A 77 8.25 9.21 -7.23
C GLU A 77 7.02 9.02 -6.34
N PHE A 78 6.97 7.96 -5.53
CA PHE A 78 5.87 7.72 -4.60
C PHE A 78 5.73 8.85 -3.56
N LEU A 79 6.85 9.30 -2.98
CA LEU A 79 6.84 10.38 -2.00
C LEU A 79 6.39 11.70 -2.63
N GLU A 80 6.90 12.03 -3.81
CA GLU A 80 6.52 13.24 -4.55
C GLU A 80 5.05 13.23 -4.96
N LEU A 81 4.57 12.12 -5.53
CA LEU A 81 3.20 11.94 -6.01
C LEU A 81 2.14 12.14 -4.92
N ASN A 82 2.49 11.81 -3.67
CA ASN A 82 1.61 11.88 -2.51
C ASN A 82 1.92 13.06 -1.57
N ASN A 83 2.85 13.93 -1.93
CA ASN A 83 3.32 15.05 -1.10
C ASN A 83 3.80 14.60 0.31
N PHE A 84 4.44 13.44 0.40
CA PHE A 84 5.06 13.00 1.64
C PHE A 84 6.35 13.77 1.90
N PRO A 85 6.71 14.00 3.18
CA PRO A 85 8.00 14.59 3.51
C PRO A 85 9.13 13.69 2.98
N ALA A 86 10.10 14.31 2.30
CA ALA A 86 11.31 13.63 1.89
C ALA A 86 11.99 13.04 3.15
N SER A 87 12.11 11.71 3.17
CA SER A 87 12.68 10.92 4.28
C SER A 87 14.14 10.58 3.99
#